data_AF-A0AAN8B861-F1
#
_entry.id   AF-A0AAN8B861-F1
#
_cell.length_a   1.000
_cell.length_b   1.000
_cell.length_c   1.000
_cell.angle_alpha   90.00
_cell.angle_beta   90.00
_cell.angle_gamma   90.00
#
_symmetry.space_group_name_H-M   'P 1'
#
loop_
_entity.id
_entity.type
_entity.pdbx_description
1 polymer ?
#
loop_
_entity_poly.entity_id
_entity_poly.type
_entity_poly.pdbx_seq_one_letter_code
_entity_poly.pdbx_strand_id
1 'polypeptide(L)'
;MGAIYPYPQFKVEIEDVENEEKRHALFLELLETSQKWEDFQLLSLLLQAWPPMMKEEVAESECNPWVALTSALLTRCQASEVKLDLGQQVVAMVRSLYNTKHKLPAQCIGHISTLLLQRQPSLQQPALKLMAESGDEQLLKLTLDQINSMTPETASSCDAELLSLLLDAGVLVGCVSSALYPLLSAHMLSHQQEGGWDVETAASELLAVGHGPEAGSLLLAHRGTHQAQFTFNSALAVLKKWL
;
A
#
# COMPACT_ATOMS: atom_id res chain seq x y z
N MET A 1 -12.84 -33.64 22.26
CA MET A 1 -11.48 -34.16 22.00
C MET A 1 -11.56 -35.10 20.81
N GLY A 2 -11.00 -34.86 19.64
CA GLY A 2 -10.26 -33.73 19.08
C GLY A 2 -10.27 -33.97 17.56
N ALA A 3 -10.64 -32.96 16.77
CA ALA A 3 -10.67 -33.08 15.32
C ALA A 3 -9.24 -32.93 14.80
N ILE A 4 -8.64 -34.05 14.38
CA ILE A 4 -7.38 -34.07 13.64
C ILE A 4 -7.72 -33.65 12.21
N TYR A 5 -7.40 -32.41 11.86
CA TYR A 5 -7.42 -31.99 10.46
C TYR A 5 -6.30 -32.74 9.71
N PRO A 6 -6.59 -33.40 8.57
CA PRO A 6 -5.58 -34.10 7.81
C PRO A 6 -4.83 -33.07 6.95
N TYR A 7 -3.67 -32.60 7.41
CA TYR A 7 -2.65 -32.17 6.46
C TYR A 7 -2.18 -33.43 5.72
N PRO A 8 -2.03 -33.40 4.38
CA PRO A 8 -1.37 -34.50 3.69
C PRO A 8 0.04 -34.65 4.30
N GLN A 9 0.47 -35.89 4.54
CA GLN A 9 1.77 -36.22 5.12
C GLN A 9 2.88 -35.86 4.13
N PHE A 10 3.21 -34.58 4.03
CA PHE A 10 4.38 -34.10 3.31
C PHE A 10 5.60 -34.41 4.16
N LYS A 11 6.37 -35.43 3.77
CA LYS A 11 7.58 -35.83 4.48
C LYS A 11 8.72 -34.94 3.99
N VAL A 12 8.97 -33.84 4.69
CA VAL A 12 10.10 -32.95 4.43
C VAL A 12 11.35 -33.54 5.09
N GLU A 13 12.39 -33.78 4.31
CA GLU A 13 13.70 -34.23 4.77
C GLU A 13 14.70 -33.06 4.79
N ILE A 14 15.79 -33.19 5.55
CA ILE A 14 16.83 -32.13 5.63
C ILE A 14 17.45 -31.87 4.25
N GLU A 15 17.48 -32.89 3.40
CA GLU A 15 17.99 -32.81 2.03
C GLU A 15 17.15 -31.85 1.17
N ASP A 16 15.87 -31.67 1.45
CA ASP A 16 14.94 -30.81 0.69
C ASP A 16 15.16 -29.32 0.96
N VAL A 17 15.93 -28.98 2.00
CA VAL A 17 16.23 -27.59 2.38
C VAL A 17 17.72 -27.24 2.33
N GLU A 18 18.53 -28.16 1.80
CA GLU A 18 19.99 -28.07 1.78
C GLU A 18 20.51 -26.84 1.02
N ASN A 19 19.85 -26.47 -0.07
CA ASN A 19 20.25 -25.34 -0.90
C ASN A 19 19.04 -24.48 -1.32
N GLU A 20 19.30 -23.34 -1.95
CA GLU A 20 18.25 -22.40 -2.37
C GLU A 20 17.27 -22.98 -3.39
N GLU A 21 17.74 -23.75 -4.37
CA GLU A 21 16.90 -24.35 -5.42
C GLU A 21 15.92 -25.35 -4.83
N LYS A 22 16.39 -26.23 -3.94
CA LYS A 22 15.54 -27.21 -3.27
C LYS A 22 14.51 -26.55 -2.36
N ARG A 23 14.91 -25.51 -1.61
CA ARG A 23 13.98 -24.72 -0.79
C ARG A 23 12.92 -24.04 -1.65
N HIS A 24 13.29 -23.48 -2.80
CA HIS A 24 12.36 -22.86 -3.74
C HIS A 24 11.38 -23.88 -4.33
N ALA A 25 11.88 -25.04 -4.78
CA ALA A 25 11.05 -26.13 -5.28
C ALA A 25 10.06 -26.63 -4.22
N LEU A 26 10.54 -26.91 -3.00
CA LEU A 26 9.70 -27.32 -1.88
C LEU A 26 8.63 -26.26 -1.55
N PHE A 27 9.00 -24.97 -1.59
CA PHE A 27 8.04 -23.89 -1.38
C PHE A 27 6.92 -23.92 -2.42
N LEU A 28 7.26 -24.09 -3.71
CA LEU A 28 6.27 -24.15 -4.78
C LEU A 28 5.34 -25.36 -4.64
N GLU A 29 5.86 -26.53 -4.26
CA GLU A 29 5.04 -27.73 -4.01
C GLU A 29 4.05 -27.51 -2.85
N LEU A 30 4.52 -26.94 -1.74
CA LEU A 30 3.65 -26.60 -0.61
C LEU A 30 2.63 -25.53 -1.01
N LEU A 31 3.05 -24.54 -1.79
CA LEU A 31 2.17 -23.51 -2.32
C LEU A 31 1.08 -24.11 -3.21
N GLU A 32 1.39 -25.06 -4.08
CA GLU A 32 0.43 -25.76 -4.94
C GLU A 32 -0.64 -26.52 -4.17
N THR A 33 -0.27 -27.13 -3.04
CA THR A 33 -1.21 -27.87 -2.19
C THR A 33 -2.05 -26.98 -1.27
N SER A 34 -1.66 -25.71 -1.09
CA SER A 34 -2.32 -24.76 -0.20
C SER A 34 -3.67 -24.27 -0.76
N GLN A 35 -4.71 -24.29 0.08
CA GLN A 35 -6.09 -23.96 -0.32
C GLN A 35 -6.75 -22.93 0.60
N LYS A 36 -6.35 -22.87 1.87
CA LYS A 36 -6.97 -21.99 2.87
C LYS A 36 -6.02 -20.88 3.29
N TRP A 37 -6.58 -19.81 3.85
CA TRP A 37 -5.81 -18.68 4.33
C TRP A 37 -4.70 -19.07 5.31
N GLU A 38 -4.97 -20.00 6.23
CA GLU A 38 -3.99 -20.44 7.24
C GLU A 38 -2.75 -21.10 6.60
N ASP A 39 -2.92 -21.80 5.48
CA ASP A 39 -1.82 -22.41 4.74
C ASP A 39 -0.86 -21.31 4.22
N PHE A 40 -1.43 -20.25 3.63
CA PHE A 40 -0.65 -19.11 3.13
C PHE A 40 0.05 -18.33 4.25
N GLN A 41 -0.58 -18.21 5.43
CA GLN A 41 0.07 -17.62 6.60
C GLN A 41 1.29 -18.43 7.06
N LEU A 42 1.18 -19.76 7.09
CA LEU A 42 2.29 -20.65 7.43
C LEU A 42 3.41 -20.55 6.38
N LEU A 43 3.06 -20.46 5.11
CA LEU A 43 4.04 -20.28 4.02
C LEU A 43 4.76 -18.93 4.09
N SER A 44 4.06 -17.85 4.44
CA SER A 44 4.69 -16.55 4.69
C SER A 44 5.72 -16.63 5.84
N LEU A 45 5.36 -17.28 6.95
CA LEU A 45 6.28 -17.50 8.07
C LEU A 45 7.49 -18.36 7.68
N LEU A 46 7.28 -19.39 6.87
CA LEU A 46 8.34 -20.24 6.35
C LEU A 46 9.35 -19.43 5.51
N LEU A 47 8.86 -18.57 4.61
CA LEU A 47 9.70 -17.68 3.82
C LEU A 47 10.52 -16.71 4.67
N GLN A 48 9.95 -16.19 5.77
CA GLN A 48 10.67 -15.33 6.72
C GLN A 48 11.71 -16.08 7.56
N ALA A 49 11.47 -17.37 7.85
CA ALA A 49 12.40 -18.19 8.62
C ALA A 49 13.63 -18.61 7.79
N TRP A 50 13.44 -18.84 6.50
CA TRP A 50 14.50 -19.26 5.59
C TRP A 50 15.45 -18.11 5.20
N PRO A 51 16.70 -18.40 4.78
CA PRO A 51 17.52 -17.42 4.08
C PRO A 51 16.79 -16.88 2.83
N PRO A 52 16.86 -15.57 2.54
CA PRO A 52 16.25 -15.00 1.33
C PRO A 52 16.70 -15.73 0.07
N MET A 53 15.76 -16.01 -0.82
CA MET A 53 16.04 -16.61 -2.13
C MET A 53 16.29 -15.49 -3.12
N MET A 54 17.56 -15.16 -3.33
CA MET A 54 18.03 -13.94 -3.98
C MET A 54 18.83 -14.21 -5.25
N LYS A 55 18.78 -15.43 -5.80
CA LYS A 55 19.30 -15.66 -7.16
C LYS A 55 18.68 -14.64 -8.11
N GLU A 56 19.53 -13.86 -8.77
CA GLU A 56 19.14 -12.66 -9.56
C GLU A 56 18.00 -12.94 -10.55
N GLU A 57 17.98 -14.14 -11.15
CA GLU A 57 16.95 -14.61 -12.08
C GLU A 57 15.54 -14.73 -11.44
N VAL A 58 15.48 -15.02 -10.15
CA VAL A 58 14.24 -15.26 -9.38
C VAL A 58 13.90 -14.06 -8.50
N ALA A 59 14.90 -13.30 -8.04
CA ALA A 59 14.74 -12.25 -7.05
C ALA A 59 13.87 -11.08 -7.53
N GLU A 60 13.98 -10.70 -8.81
CA GLU A 60 13.25 -9.56 -9.39
C GLU A 60 12.12 -9.96 -10.35
N SER A 61 11.81 -11.27 -10.46
CA SER A 61 10.85 -11.79 -11.43
C SER A 61 9.54 -12.25 -10.79
N GLU A 62 8.58 -12.63 -11.63
CA GLU A 62 7.32 -13.26 -11.20
C GLU A 62 7.53 -14.61 -10.49
N CYS A 63 8.71 -15.22 -10.66
CA CYS A 63 9.11 -16.45 -9.98
C CYS A 63 9.54 -16.22 -8.52
N ASN A 64 9.63 -14.96 -8.07
CA ASN A 64 9.91 -14.63 -6.68
C ASN A 64 8.87 -15.31 -5.75
N PRO A 65 9.30 -16.00 -4.67
CA PRO A 65 8.38 -16.71 -3.77
C PRO A 65 7.27 -15.84 -3.19
N TRP A 66 7.53 -14.56 -2.91
CA TRP A 66 6.53 -13.64 -2.38
C TRP A 66 5.50 -13.21 -3.44
N VAL A 67 5.93 -13.06 -4.69
CA VAL A 67 5.04 -12.78 -5.82
C VAL A 67 4.18 -14.01 -6.12
N ALA A 68 4.77 -15.21 -6.15
CA ALA A 68 4.07 -16.47 -6.32
C ALA A 68 3.04 -16.72 -5.19
N LEU A 69 3.43 -16.49 -3.93
CA LEU A 69 2.55 -16.59 -2.76
C LEU A 69 1.34 -15.67 -2.92
N THR A 70 1.59 -14.40 -3.27
CA THR A 70 0.53 -13.40 -3.44
C THR A 70 -0.41 -13.78 -4.59
N SER A 71 0.13 -14.24 -5.72
CA SER A 71 -0.68 -14.70 -6.86
C SER A 71 -1.58 -15.88 -6.48
N ALA A 72 -1.04 -16.88 -5.76
CA ALA A 72 -1.80 -18.04 -5.33
C ALA A 72 -2.89 -17.68 -4.31
N LEU A 73 -2.55 -16.85 -3.31
CA LEU A 73 -3.47 -16.30 -2.32
C LEU A 73 -4.62 -15.57 -2.99
N LEU A 74 -4.31 -14.64 -3.91
CA LEU A 74 -5.31 -13.87 -4.65
C LEU A 74 -6.15 -14.75 -5.56
N THR A 75 -5.68 -15.92 -6.01
CA THR A 75 -6.45 -16.82 -6.88
C THR A 75 -7.36 -17.76 -6.08
N ARG A 76 -6.89 -18.28 -4.95
CA ARG A 76 -7.53 -19.40 -4.25
C ARG A 76 -8.40 -18.98 -3.07
N CYS A 77 -8.11 -17.84 -2.44
CA CYS A 77 -8.87 -17.36 -1.28
C CYS A 77 -10.09 -16.48 -1.64
N GLN A 78 -10.48 -16.36 -2.91
CA GLN A 78 -11.48 -15.39 -3.38
C GLN A 78 -12.92 -15.63 -2.89
N ALA A 79 -13.28 -16.83 -2.44
CA ALA A 79 -14.69 -17.24 -2.36
C ALA A 79 -15.19 -17.71 -0.97
N SER A 80 -14.32 -17.97 0.01
CA SER A 80 -14.71 -18.83 1.16
C SER A 80 -14.68 -18.17 2.55
N GLU A 81 -14.04 -17.03 2.75
CA GLU A 81 -13.86 -16.48 4.10
C GLU A 81 -14.51 -15.10 4.22
N VAL A 82 -15.78 -15.11 4.67
CA VAL A 82 -16.76 -14.00 4.71
C VAL A 82 -16.32 -12.77 5.55
N LYS A 83 -15.06 -12.69 6.00
CA LYS A 83 -14.50 -11.55 6.74
C LYS A 83 -13.05 -11.18 6.39
N LEU A 84 -12.38 -11.89 5.49
CA LEU A 84 -10.97 -11.65 5.24
C LEU A 84 -10.79 -10.54 4.19
N ASP A 85 -10.27 -9.40 4.61
CA ASP A 85 -9.78 -8.36 3.70
C ASP A 85 -8.43 -8.78 3.13
N LEU A 86 -8.47 -9.53 2.01
CA LEU A 86 -7.28 -10.02 1.32
C LEU A 86 -6.32 -8.88 0.94
N GLY A 87 -6.86 -7.71 0.59
CA GLY A 87 -6.06 -6.55 0.22
C GLY A 87 -5.20 -6.07 1.39
N GLN A 88 -5.84 -5.86 2.55
CA GLN A 88 -5.13 -5.45 3.75
C GLN A 88 -4.14 -6.51 4.25
N GLN A 89 -4.46 -7.79 4.08
CA GLN A 89 -3.52 -8.87 4.43
C GLN A 89 -2.26 -8.85 3.55
N VAL A 90 -2.39 -8.63 2.24
CA VAL A 90 -1.23 -8.49 1.35
C VAL A 90 -0.39 -7.27 1.73
N VAL A 91 -1.03 -6.14 2.03
CA VAL A 91 -0.33 -4.93 2.50
C VAL A 91 0.42 -5.19 3.80
N ALA A 92 -0.23 -5.80 4.80
CA ALA A 92 0.38 -6.13 6.08
C ALA A 92 1.57 -7.10 5.91
N MET A 93 1.42 -8.09 5.02
CA MET A 93 2.48 -9.03 4.68
C MET A 93 3.69 -8.30 4.08
N VAL A 94 3.51 -7.48 3.06
CA VAL A 94 4.61 -6.75 2.41
C VAL A 94 5.28 -5.77 3.39
N ARG A 95 4.50 -5.02 4.17
CA ARG A 95 5.03 -4.09 5.19
C ARG A 95 5.84 -4.80 6.27
N SER A 96 5.49 -6.03 6.62
CA SER A 96 6.28 -6.83 7.59
C SER A 96 7.71 -7.11 7.11
N LEU A 97 7.96 -7.02 5.80
CA LEU A 97 9.26 -7.30 5.19
C LEU A 97 10.19 -6.07 5.12
N TYR A 98 9.67 -4.84 5.22
CA TYR A 98 10.41 -3.60 4.95
C TYR A 98 11.70 -3.43 5.78
N ASN A 99 11.68 -3.87 7.04
CA ASN A 99 12.80 -3.74 7.97
C ASN A 99 13.59 -5.05 8.14
N THR A 100 13.44 -5.99 7.21
CA THR A 100 14.04 -7.32 7.30
C THR A 100 14.97 -7.60 6.13
N LYS A 101 15.77 -8.67 6.24
CA LYS A 101 16.57 -9.21 5.14
C LYS A 101 15.74 -9.70 3.93
N HIS A 102 14.41 -9.75 4.06
CA HIS A 102 13.46 -10.15 3.03
C HIS A 102 12.79 -8.96 2.33
N LYS A 103 13.28 -7.73 2.53
CA LYS A 103 12.75 -6.55 1.84
C LYS A 103 12.65 -6.81 0.34
N LEU A 104 11.45 -6.61 -0.20
CA LEU A 104 11.17 -6.85 -1.61
C LEU A 104 11.78 -5.73 -2.47
N PRO A 105 12.36 -6.08 -3.63
CA PRO A 105 12.77 -5.09 -4.61
C PRO A 105 11.54 -4.44 -5.26
N ALA A 106 11.70 -3.23 -5.82
CA ALA A 106 10.61 -2.46 -6.40
C ALA A 106 9.90 -3.23 -7.54
N GLN A 107 10.64 -4.02 -8.32
CA GLN A 107 10.10 -4.87 -9.37
C GLN A 107 9.06 -5.85 -8.83
N CYS A 108 9.35 -6.52 -7.71
CA CYS A 108 8.40 -7.43 -7.07
C CYS A 108 7.17 -6.70 -6.51
N ILE A 109 7.36 -5.50 -5.95
CA ILE A 109 6.23 -4.66 -5.53
C ILE A 109 5.36 -4.31 -6.73
N GLY A 110 5.96 -3.97 -7.87
CA GLY A 110 5.24 -3.75 -9.14
C GLY A 110 4.44 -4.97 -9.59
N HIS A 111 5.04 -6.17 -9.56
CA HIS A 111 4.33 -7.41 -9.87
C HIS A 111 3.17 -7.68 -8.91
N ILE A 112 3.36 -7.47 -7.60
CA ILE A 112 2.27 -7.62 -6.61
C ILE A 112 1.16 -6.60 -6.86
N SER A 113 1.49 -5.34 -7.10
CA SER A 113 0.51 -4.28 -7.33
C SER A 113 -0.27 -4.50 -8.63
N THR A 114 0.39 -4.93 -9.70
CA THR A 114 -0.29 -5.30 -10.95
C THR A 114 -1.22 -6.50 -10.78
N LEU A 115 -0.81 -7.52 -10.01
CA LEU A 115 -1.69 -8.63 -9.65
C LEU A 115 -2.92 -8.15 -8.87
N LEU A 116 -2.76 -7.24 -7.90
CA LEU A 116 -3.90 -6.67 -7.16
C LEU A 116 -4.86 -5.91 -8.08
N LEU A 117 -4.33 -5.05 -8.97
CA LEU A 117 -5.12 -4.25 -9.91
C LEU A 117 -5.90 -5.10 -10.92
N GLN A 118 -5.31 -6.18 -11.42
CA GLN A 118 -5.94 -7.06 -12.43
C GLN A 118 -7.04 -7.95 -11.85
N ARG A 119 -6.99 -8.26 -10.56
CA ARG A 119 -7.89 -9.26 -9.96
C ARG A 119 -9.27 -8.70 -9.65
N GLN A 120 -9.33 -7.61 -8.88
CA GLN A 120 -10.61 -7.04 -8.41
C GLN A 120 -10.51 -5.53 -8.19
N PRO A 121 -11.58 -4.76 -8.47
CA PRO A 121 -11.59 -3.31 -8.24
C PRO A 121 -11.48 -2.94 -6.75
N SER A 122 -11.95 -3.80 -5.84
CA SER A 122 -11.81 -3.62 -4.38
C SER A 122 -10.36 -3.62 -3.91
N LEU A 123 -9.45 -4.24 -4.68
CA LEU A 123 -8.03 -4.35 -4.34
C LEU A 123 -7.18 -3.18 -4.88
N GLN A 124 -7.81 -2.21 -5.54
CA GLN A 124 -7.13 -1.04 -6.09
C GLN A 124 -6.46 -0.21 -4.99
N GLN A 125 -7.14 0.04 -3.86
CA GLN A 125 -6.57 0.80 -2.75
C GLN A 125 -5.32 0.14 -2.14
N PRO A 126 -5.35 -1.16 -1.77
CA PRO A 126 -4.14 -1.90 -1.38
C PRO A 126 -2.98 -1.78 -2.37
N ALA A 127 -3.25 -1.88 -3.68
CA ALA A 127 -2.23 -1.77 -4.71
C ALA A 127 -1.56 -0.37 -4.70
N LEU A 128 -2.36 0.69 -4.60
CA LEU A 128 -1.86 2.07 -4.56
C LEU A 128 -1.02 2.33 -3.30
N LYS A 129 -1.43 1.81 -2.14
CA LYS A 129 -0.64 1.93 -0.90
C LYS A 129 0.76 1.34 -1.09
N LEU A 130 0.85 0.14 -1.67
CA LEU A 130 2.13 -0.52 -1.92
C LEU A 130 2.99 0.23 -2.94
N MET A 131 2.39 0.75 -4.01
CA MET A 131 3.14 1.52 -5.01
C MET A 131 3.64 2.86 -4.44
N ALA A 132 2.82 3.57 -3.67
CA ALA A 132 3.20 4.83 -3.03
C ALA A 132 4.34 4.65 -2.01
N GLU A 133 4.31 3.56 -1.23
CA GLU A 133 5.35 3.25 -0.24
C GLU A 133 6.67 2.76 -0.83
N SER A 134 6.66 2.27 -2.09
CA SER A 134 7.83 1.67 -2.71
C SER A 134 9.00 2.65 -2.91
N GLY A 135 8.70 3.95 -3.05
CA GLY A 135 9.68 4.99 -3.35
C GLY A 135 10.29 4.91 -4.76
N ASP A 136 9.76 4.05 -5.64
CA ASP A 136 10.25 3.89 -7.00
C ASP A 136 9.54 4.84 -7.98
N GLU A 137 10.29 5.50 -8.85
CA GLU A 137 9.75 6.49 -9.81
C GLU A 137 8.82 5.87 -10.85
N GLN A 138 9.05 4.62 -11.26
CA GLN A 138 8.19 3.95 -12.24
C GLN A 138 6.86 3.56 -11.60
N LEU A 139 6.90 3.03 -10.38
CA LEU A 139 5.68 2.71 -9.61
C LEU A 139 4.89 3.97 -9.25
N LEU A 140 5.56 5.09 -8.98
CA LEU A 140 4.89 6.37 -8.76
C LEU A 140 4.15 6.86 -10.01
N LYS A 141 4.76 6.71 -11.20
CA LYS A 141 4.09 7.03 -12.48
C LYS A 141 2.86 6.14 -12.71
N LEU A 142 2.97 4.84 -12.47
CA LEU A 142 1.82 3.93 -12.56
C LEU A 142 0.73 4.30 -11.54
N THR A 143 1.10 4.73 -10.35
CA THR A 143 0.17 5.23 -9.32
C THR A 143 -0.61 6.44 -9.82
N LEU A 144 0.08 7.41 -10.42
CA LEU A 144 -0.53 8.59 -11.04
C LEU A 144 -1.49 8.22 -12.18
N ASP A 145 -1.09 7.30 -13.06
CA ASP A 145 -1.94 6.85 -14.17
C ASP A 145 -3.22 6.19 -13.63
N GLN A 146 -3.11 5.35 -12.60
CA GLN A 146 -4.27 4.74 -11.95
C GLN A 146 -5.18 5.79 -11.31
N ILE A 147 -4.63 6.76 -10.57
CA ILE A 147 -5.39 7.85 -9.93
C ILE A 147 -6.08 8.75 -10.96
N ASN A 148 -5.43 9.04 -12.09
CA ASN A 148 -6.01 9.85 -13.16
C ASN A 148 -7.12 9.10 -13.91
N SER A 149 -7.08 7.77 -13.94
CA SER A 149 -8.12 6.93 -14.53
C SER A 149 -9.31 6.63 -13.60
N MET A 150 -9.24 7.03 -12.32
CA MET A 150 -10.29 6.75 -11.34
C MET A 150 -11.58 7.53 -11.59
N THR A 151 -12.70 6.88 -11.26
CA THR A 151 -14.01 7.52 -11.23
C THR A 151 -14.23 8.23 -9.89
N PRO A 152 -15.06 9.28 -9.82
CA PRO A 152 -15.30 10.02 -8.58
C PRO A 152 -15.88 9.14 -7.45
N GLU A 153 -16.61 8.08 -7.77
CA GLU A 153 -17.12 7.13 -6.78
C GLU A 153 -15.97 6.40 -6.08
N THR A 154 -15.00 5.90 -6.86
CA THR A 154 -13.81 5.24 -6.30
C THR A 154 -12.94 6.20 -5.49
N ALA A 155 -12.77 7.44 -5.96
CA ALA A 155 -12.02 8.46 -5.24
C ALA A 155 -12.64 8.79 -3.88
N SER A 156 -13.97 8.90 -3.80
CA SER A 156 -14.68 9.17 -2.53
C SER A 156 -14.59 8.05 -1.49
N SER A 157 -14.27 6.83 -1.94
CA SER A 157 -14.13 5.65 -1.08
C SER A 157 -12.72 5.48 -0.50
N CYS A 158 -11.76 6.31 -0.91
CA CYS A 158 -10.37 6.24 -0.44
C CYS A 158 -10.28 6.51 1.06
N ASP A 159 -9.49 5.69 1.75
CA ASP A 159 -9.24 5.88 3.18
C ASP A 159 -8.20 6.99 3.44
N ALA A 160 -8.23 7.52 4.67
CA ALA A 160 -7.33 8.58 5.09
C ALA A 160 -5.85 8.14 5.06
N GLU A 161 -5.57 6.86 5.26
CA GLU A 161 -4.22 6.29 5.18
C GLU A 161 -3.64 6.40 3.77
N LEU A 162 -4.40 6.00 2.75
CA LEU A 162 -3.97 6.13 1.35
C LEU A 162 -3.71 7.60 0.99
N LEU A 163 -4.58 8.52 1.42
CA LEU A 163 -4.38 9.95 1.16
C LEU A 163 -3.09 10.48 1.78
N SER A 164 -2.78 10.10 3.02
CA SER A 164 -1.51 10.46 3.66
C SER A 164 -0.30 9.90 2.90
N LEU A 165 -0.35 8.62 2.50
CA LEU A 165 0.76 7.99 1.76
C LEU A 165 0.98 8.63 0.37
N LEU A 166 -0.08 9.04 -0.30
CA LEU A 166 0.02 9.74 -1.59
C LEU A 166 0.60 11.15 -1.43
N LEU A 167 0.28 11.84 -0.34
CA LEU A 167 0.90 13.13 -0.01
C LEU A 167 2.38 12.96 0.32
N ASP A 168 2.74 11.95 1.11
CA ASP A 168 4.14 11.62 1.43
C ASP A 168 4.95 11.26 0.17
N ALA A 169 4.30 10.63 -0.81
CA ALA A 169 4.90 10.31 -2.10
C ALA A 169 4.95 11.50 -3.09
N GLY A 170 4.46 12.69 -2.70
CA GLY A 170 4.52 13.90 -3.54
C GLY A 170 3.59 13.89 -4.76
N VAL A 171 2.51 13.12 -4.72
CA VAL A 171 1.63 12.87 -5.88
C VAL A 171 0.71 14.07 -6.20
N LEU A 172 0.58 15.04 -5.30
CA LEU A 172 -0.38 16.16 -5.38
C LEU A 172 -0.33 16.93 -6.70
N VAL A 173 0.88 17.21 -7.21
CA VAL A 173 1.08 18.00 -8.43
C VAL A 173 0.68 17.20 -9.67
N GLY A 174 0.91 15.89 -9.67
CA GLY A 174 0.57 15.00 -10.79
C GLY A 174 -0.90 14.60 -10.85
N CYS A 175 -1.66 14.77 -9.76
CA CYS A 175 -3.05 14.36 -9.67
C CYS A 175 -4.05 15.51 -9.88
N VAL A 176 -3.63 16.71 -10.27
CA VAL A 176 -4.51 17.90 -10.40
C VAL A 176 -5.73 17.67 -11.30
N SER A 177 -5.58 16.84 -12.34
CA SER A 177 -6.68 16.50 -13.26
C SER A 177 -7.56 15.35 -12.77
N SER A 178 -7.21 14.70 -11.66
CA SER A 178 -7.93 13.57 -11.07
C SER A 178 -9.07 14.00 -10.15
N ALA A 179 -10.11 13.16 -10.07
CA ALA A 179 -11.16 13.26 -9.06
C ALA A 179 -10.65 13.16 -7.61
N LEU A 180 -9.42 12.70 -7.39
CA LEU A 180 -8.79 12.57 -6.06
C LEU A 180 -8.19 13.89 -5.55
N TYR A 181 -7.90 14.86 -6.42
CA TYR A 181 -7.24 16.12 -6.04
C TYR A 181 -8.00 16.94 -4.99
N PRO A 182 -9.33 17.13 -5.07
CA PRO A 182 -10.09 17.83 -4.03
C PRO A 182 -10.03 17.13 -2.68
N LEU A 183 -9.94 15.79 -2.66
CA LEU A 183 -9.86 15.00 -1.43
C LEU A 183 -8.47 15.08 -0.81
N LEU A 184 -7.41 14.99 -1.63
CA LEU A 184 -6.03 15.14 -1.17
C LEU A 184 -5.78 16.54 -0.60
N SER A 185 -6.23 17.58 -1.29
CA SER A 185 -6.11 18.97 -0.81
C SER A 185 -6.89 19.19 0.49
N ALA A 186 -8.11 18.67 0.62
CA ALA A 186 -8.87 18.75 1.86
C ALA A 186 -8.22 17.97 3.02
N HIS A 187 -7.66 16.78 2.74
CA HIS A 187 -6.96 15.96 3.74
C HIS A 187 -5.69 16.65 4.24
N MET A 188 -4.92 17.20 3.31
CA MET A 188 -3.72 17.98 3.60
C MET A 188 -4.02 19.22 4.45
N LEU A 189 -5.10 19.95 4.15
CA LEU A 189 -5.53 21.12 4.92
C LEU A 189 -6.06 20.79 6.33
N SER A 190 -6.64 19.60 6.51
CA SER A 190 -7.20 19.18 7.81
C SER A 190 -6.16 18.55 8.75
N HIS A 191 -5.14 17.86 8.21
CA HIS A 191 -4.14 17.13 8.98
C HIS A 191 -2.73 17.76 8.94
N GLN A 192 -2.65 19.09 8.73
CA GLN A 192 -1.38 19.83 8.63
C GLN A 192 -0.43 19.63 9.81
N GLN A 193 -0.97 19.54 11.03
CA GLN A 193 -0.20 19.39 12.26
C GLN A 193 0.34 17.96 12.45
N GLU A 194 -0.28 16.97 11.80
CA GLU A 194 0.04 15.55 11.98
C GLU A 194 0.92 15.00 10.85
N GLY A 195 0.67 15.44 9.61
CA GLY A 195 1.39 14.95 8.42
C GLY A 195 2.66 15.71 8.06
N GLY A 196 2.92 16.88 8.64
CA GLY A 196 4.13 17.67 8.35
C GLY A 196 4.22 18.22 6.92
N TRP A 197 3.13 18.17 6.13
CA TRP A 197 3.10 18.65 4.75
C TRP A 197 3.08 20.18 4.69
N ASP A 198 4.05 20.75 3.99
CA ASP A 198 4.10 22.20 3.77
C ASP A 198 3.23 22.61 2.58
N VAL A 199 2.14 23.30 2.90
CA VAL A 199 1.15 23.79 1.92
C VAL A 199 1.70 24.91 1.06
N GLU A 200 2.65 25.68 1.57
CA GLU A 200 3.28 26.75 0.79
C GLU A 200 4.22 26.15 -0.25
N THR A 201 5.01 25.15 0.13
CA THR A 201 5.86 24.39 -0.80
C THR A 201 5.02 23.69 -1.87
N ALA A 202 3.98 22.96 -1.49
CA ALA A 202 3.09 22.29 -2.45
C ALA A 202 2.40 23.27 -3.41
N ALA A 203 1.96 24.44 -2.93
CA ALA A 203 1.41 25.48 -3.79
C ALA A 203 2.46 26.08 -4.73
N SER A 204 3.71 26.20 -4.29
CA SER A 204 4.82 26.67 -5.14
C SER A 204 5.12 25.68 -6.27
N GLU A 205 5.06 24.38 -5.99
CA GLU A 205 5.26 23.33 -7.00
C GLU A 205 4.11 23.30 -8.02
N LEU A 206 2.86 23.44 -7.56
CA LEU A 206 1.71 23.59 -8.44
C LEU A 206 1.84 24.81 -9.36
N LEU A 207 2.33 25.94 -8.82
CA LEU A 207 2.58 27.14 -9.60
C LEU A 207 3.71 26.94 -10.63
N ALA A 208 4.78 26.24 -10.25
CA ALA A 208 5.90 25.93 -11.15
C ALA A 208 5.47 25.05 -12.34
N VAL A 209 4.52 24.13 -12.13
CA VAL A 209 3.95 23.27 -13.17
C VAL A 209 2.84 23.97 -13.99
N GLY A 210 2.43 25.17 -13.58
CA GLY A 210 1.46 26.00 -14.31
C GLY A 210 0.01 25.89 -13.81
N HIS A 211 -0.22 25.17 -12.72
CA HIS A 211 -1.52 25.03 -12.04
C HIS A 211 -1.75 26.19 -11.05
N GLY A 212 -1.69 27.42 -11.57
CA GLY A 212 -1.85 28.65 -10.78
C GLY A 212 -3.21 28.79 -10.07
N PRO A 213 -4.36 28.49 -10.71
CA PRO A 213 -5.67 28.53 -10.06
C PRO A 213 -5.78 27.58 -8.87
N GLU A 214 -5.22 26.38 -8.98
CA GLU A 214 -5.25 25.34 -7.96
C GLU A 214 -4.30 25.65 -6.81
N ALA A 215 -3.09 26.16 -7.12
CA ALA A 215 -2.17 26.70 -6.12
C ALA A 215 -2.79 27.87 -5.33
N GLY A 216 -3.45 28.79 -6.03
CA GLY A 216 -4.15 29.92 -5.42
C GLY A 216 -5.31 29.48 -4.53
N SER A 217 -6.09 28.50 -4.98
CA SER A 217 -7.20 27.92 -4.21
C SER A 217 -6.71 27.24 -2.93
N LEU A 218 -5.61 26.48 -3.02
CA LEU A 218 -4.98 25.81 -1.88
C LEU A 218 -4.47 26.82 -0.83
N LEU A 219 -3.78 27.88 -1.27
CA LEU A 219 -3.28 28.93 -0.38
C LEU A 219 -4.40 29.75 0.27
N LEU A 220 -5.47 30.06 -0.47
CA LEU A 220 -6.64 30.76 0.07
C LEU A 220 -7.34 29.91 1.13
N ALA A 221 -7.52 28.61 0.87
CA ALA A 221 -8.11 27.69 1.82
C ALA A 221 -7.25 27.56 3.09
N HIS A 222 -5.92 27.47 2.95
CA HIS A 222 -4.99 27.44 4.08
C HIS A 222 -5.04 28.72 4.93
N ARG A 223 -5.08 29.89 4.30
CA ARG A 223 -5.18 31.17 5.03
C ARG A 223 -6.53 31.31 5.73
N GLY A 224 -7.61 30.83 5.10
CA GLY A 224 -8.95 30.82 5.67
C GLY A 224 -9.05 29.94 6.93
N THR A 225 -8.47 28.74 6.92
CA THR A 225 -8.47 27.84 8.08
C THR A 225 -7.64 28.42 9.24
N HIS A 226 -6.45 28.95 8.95
CA HIS A 226 -5.60 29.56 9.98
C HIS A 226 -6.25 30.81 10.61
N GLN A 227 -6.90 31.67 9.81
CA GLN A 227 -7.57 32.86 10.32
C GLN A 227 -8.78 32.51 11.22
N ALA A 228 -9.58 31.51 10.85
CA ALA A 228 -10.70 31.06 11.67
C ALA A 228 -10.23 30.46 13.01
N GLN A 229 -9.20 29.62 12.98
CA GLN A 229 -8.60 29.03 14.18
C GLN A 229 -7.98 30.08 15.10
N PHE A 230 -7.26 31.06 14.55
CA PHE A 230 -6.68 32.16 15.34
C PHE A 230 -7.76 33.02 16.01
N THR A 231 -8.84 33.30 15.28
CA THR A 231 -9.99 34.06 15.80
C THR A 231 -10.68 33.30 16.93
N PHE A 232 -10.89 31.99 16.78
CA PHE A 232 -11.49 31.14 17.82
C PHE A 232 -10.61 31.02 19.06
N ASN A 233 -9.30 30.79 18.89
CA ASN A 233 -8.34 30.75 20.00
C ASN A 233 -8.26 32.08 20.74
N SER A 234 -8.32 33.20 20.02
CA SER A 234 -8.37 34.53 20.62
C SER A 234 -9.65 34.74 21.43
N ALA A 235 -10.81 34.32 20.90
CA ALA A 235 -12.08 34.39 21.60
C ALA A 235 -12.12 33.48 22.85
N LEU A 236 -11.60 32.26 22.78
CA LEU A 236 -11.45 31.35 23.92
C LEU A 236 -10.49 31.90 24.98
N ALA A 237 -9.37 32.50 24.58
CA ALA A 237 -8.41 33.11 25.49
C ALA A 237 -9.00 34.32 26.22
N VAL A 238 -9.86 35.10 25.55
CA VAL A 238 -10.62 36.17 26.19
C VAL A 238 -11.62 35.59 27.18
N LEU A 239 -12.42 34.58 26.80
CA LEU A 239 -13.38 33.94 27.70
C LEU A 239 -12.73 33.34 28.96
N LYS A 240 -11.55 32.72 28.83
CA LYS A 240 -10.77 32.20 29.98
C LYS A 240 -10.25 33.29 30.92
N LYS A 241 -10.16 34.55 30.49
CA LYS A 241 -9.76 35.67 31.38
C LYS A 241 -10.94 36.25 32.18
N TRP A 242 -12.17 35.91 31.81
CA TRP A 242 -13.40 36.41 32.45
C TRP A 242 -14.11 35.36 33.32
N LEU A 243 -13.62 34.12 33.33
CA LEU A 243 -13.96 33.04 34.26
C LEU A 243 -12.90 32.96 35.37
#